data_AF-A0A2A3F8D9-F1
#
_entry.id   AF-A0A2A3F8D9-F1
#
_cell.length_a   1.000
_cell.length_b   1.000
_cell.length_c   1.000
_cell.angle_alpha   90.00
_cell.angle_beta   90.00
_cell.angle_gamma   90.00
#
_symmetry.space_group_name_H-M   'P 1'
#
loop_
_entity.id
_entity.type
_entity.pdbx_description
1 polymer ?
#
loop_
_entity_poly.entity_id
_entity_poly.type
_entity_poly.pdbx_seq_one_letter_code
_entity_poly.pdbx_strand_id
1 'polypeptide(L)'
;MLRAPTGRPRLMLVETAGPVIRPAGISDASAIAAVQVAAWRAAYTTLMDPAYLAGFTHHASTRRWREILAAGHPDSRVLVVVEDGAVTGFSAVGRPHDAVPTGVGQLYAINVHPDRWGAGLGTQLLTQSQHPRSSGPG
;
A
#
# COMPACT_ATOMS: atom_id res chain seq x y z
N MET A 1 7.57 25.07 55.31
CA MET A 1 7.81 25.21 53.86
C MET A 1 7.85 23.82 53.24
N LEU A 2 6.83 23.43 52.45
CA LEU A 2 6.74 22.11 51.80
C LEU A 2 7.60 22.09 50.52
N ARG A 3 8.43 21.05 50.35
CA ARG A 3 9.15 20.76 49.09
C ARG A 3 8.20 20.00 48.16
N ALA A 4 8.00 20.51 46.95
CA ALA A 4 7.28 19.82 45.89
C ALA A 4 8.12 18.64 45.34
N PRO A 5 7.51 17.50 44.97
CA PRO A 5 8.23 16.40 44.33
C PRO A 5 8.51 16.71 42.86
N THR A 6 9.78 16.86 42.51
CA THR A 6 10.27 16.95 41.12
C THR A 6 10.31 15.56 40.49
N GLY A 7 9.16 15.06 40.03
CA GLY A 7 9.09 13.93 39.11
C GLY A 7 8.97 14.46 37.68
N ARG A 8 10.02 14.33 36.85
CA ARG A 8 9.86 14.50 35.40
C ARG A 8 8.93 13.41 34.90
N PRO A 9 7.89 13.71 34.09
CA PRO A 9 7.07 12.66 33.50
C PRO A 9 7.97 11.75 32.64
N ARG A 10 7.94 10.45 32.92
CA ARG A 10 8.61 9.44 32.11
C ARG A 10 7.82 9.33 30.80
N LEU A 11 8.29 10.00 29.76
CA LEU A 11 7.82 9.76 28.39
C LEU A 11 8.04 8.27 28.10
N MET A 12 6.94 7.51 28.01
CA MET A 12 6.97 6.22 27.35
C MET A 12 7.18 6.51 25.87
N LEU A 13 8.40 6.34 25.38
CA LEU A 13 8.61 6.17 23.95
C LEU A 13 7.82 4.91 23.57
N VAL A 14 6.69 5.09 22.89
CA VAL A 14 6.09 4.00 22.14
C VAL A 14 7.03 3.77 20.97
N GLU A 15 7.76 2.66 21.01
CA GLU A 15 8.59 2.22 19.90
C GLU A 15 7.62 1.90 18.75
N THR A 16 7.41 2.84 17.83
CA THR A 16 6.63 2.58 16.62
C THR A 16 7.40 1.54 15.82
N ALA A 17 6.88 0.32 15.77
CA ALA A 17 7.44 -0.72 14.91
C ALA A 17 7.50 -0.19 13.46
N GLY A 18 8.65 -0.38 12.81
CA GLY A 18 8.85 0.09 11.43
C GLY A 18 7.84 -0.47 10.43
N PRO A 19 7.81 0.05 9.20
CA PRO A 19 6.86 -0.37 8.17
C PRO A 19 6.94 -1.88 7.92
N VAL A 20 5.79 -2.56 7.97
CA VAL A 20 5.67 -4.00 7.70
C VAL A 20 5.08 -4.19 6.31
N ILE A 21 5.80 -4.90 5.43
CA ILE A 21 5.28 -5.31 4.13
C ILE A 21 4.76 -6.74 4.21
N ARG A 22 3.52 -6.95 3.75
CA ARG A 22 2.88 -8.27 3.75
C ARG A 22 1.96 -8.45 2.53
N PRO A 23 1.61 -9.69 2.16
CA PRO A 23 0.51 -9.94 1.24
C PRO A 23 -0.79 -9.28 1.71
N ALA A 24 -1.54 -8.73 0.76
CA ALA A 24 -2.86 -8.17 1.00
C ALA A 24 -3.91 -9.29 1.07
N GLY A 25 -4.84 -9.17 2.02
CA GLY A 25 -6.06 -9.96 2.08
C GLY A 25 -7.29 -9.16 1.66
N ILE A 26 -8.43 -9.83 1.45
CA ILE A 26 -9.70 -9.19 1.03
C ILE A 26 -10.11 -8.04 1.96
N SER A 27 -9.81 -8.15 3.27
CA SER A 27 -10.08 -7.11 4.27
C SER A 27 -9.31 -5.81 4.01
N ASP A 28 -8.17 -5.86 3.31
CA ASP A 28 -7.36 -4.67 2.99
C ASP A 28 -7.95 -3.86 1.83
N ALA A 29 -8.92 -4.38 1.07
CA ALA A 29 -9.44 -3.76 -0.15
C ALA A 29 -9.88 -2.30 0.04
N SER A 30 -10.57 -2.00 1.14
CA SER A 30 -11.03 -0.64 1.46
C SER A 30 -9.85 0.31 1.73
N ALA A 31 -8.82 -0.17 2.39
CA ALA A 31 -7.64 0.63 2.73
C ALA A 31 -6.75 0.86 1.51
N ILE A 32 -6.57 -0.15 0.66
CA ILE A 32 -5.89 -0.04 -0.65
C ILE A 32 -6.60 1.00 -1.52
N ALA A 33 -7.94 0.95 -1.59
CA ALA A 33 -8.72 1.91 -2.35
C ALA A 33 -8.53 3.35 -1.85
N ALA A 34 -8.48 3.56 -0.52
CA ALA A 34 -8.23 4.87 0.06
C ALA A 34 -6.86 5.42 -0.34
N VAL A 35 -5.81 4.60 -0.25
CA VAL A 35 -4.45 4.95 -0.70
C VAL A 35 -4.44 5.28 -2.19
N GLN A 36 -5.07 4.46 -3.03
CA GLN A 36 -5.08 4.66 -4.48
C GLN A 36 -5.75 5.99 -4.85
N VAL A 37 -6.93 6.28 -4.29
CA VAL A 37 -7.66 7.53 -4.57
C VAL A 37 -6.87 8.75 -4.09
N ALA A 38 -6.30 8.70 -2.89
CA ALA A 38 -5.49 9.80 -2.36
C ALA A 38 -4.27 10.07 -3.25
N ALA A 39 -3.53 9.03 -3.61
CA ALA A 39 -2.34 9.13 -4.45
C ALA A 39 -2.67 9.67 -5.85
N TRP A 40 -3.74 9.17 -6.48
CA TRP A 40 -4.17 9.64 -7.80
C TRP A 40 -4.59 11.11 -7.80
N ARG A 41 -5.41 11.52 -6.83
CA ARG A 41 -5.84 12.92 -6.73
C ARG A 41 -4.66 13.84 -6.51
N ALA A 42 -3.71 13.47 -5.64
CA ALA A 42 -2.52 14.27 -5.41
C ALA A 42 -1.60 14.34 -6.64
N ALA A 43 -1.37 13.22 -7.32
CA ALA A 43 -0.42 13.15 -8.44
C ALA A 43 -0.94 13.79 -9.74
N TYR A 44 -2.26 13.75 -9.98
CA TYR A 44 -2.83 14.10 -11.28
C TYR A 44 -3.77 15.31 -11.27
N THR A 45 -3.99 15.96 -10.13
CA THR A 45 -4.90 17.13 -10.00
C THR A 45 -4.67 18.20 -11.08
N THR A 46 -3.42 18.46 -11.48
CA THR A 46 -3.09 19.49 -12.48
C THR A 46 -2.96 18.95 -13.91
N LEU A 47 -3.05 17.62 -14.09
CA LEU A 47 -2.75 16.94 -15.36
C LEU A 47 -3.99 16.32 -16.01
N MET A 48 -5.00 15.98 -15.21
CA MET A 48 -6.21 15.31 -15.67
C MET A 48 -7.45 16.19 -15.48
N ASP A 49 -8.47 15.90 -16.31
CA ASP A 49 -9.79 16.51 -16.17
C ASP A 49 -10.35 16.26 -14.75
N PRO A 50 -10.80 17.31 -14.03
CA PRO A 50 -11.34 17.15 -12.69
C PRO A 50 -12.53 16.19 -12.59
N ALA A 51 -13.40 16.15 -13.60
CA ALA A 51 -14.53 15.21 -13.66
C ALA A 51 -14.05 13.78 -13.85
N TYR A 52 -12.97 13.57 -14.61
CA TYR A 52 -12.34 12.25 -14.72
C TYR A 52 -11.78 11.78 -13.37
N LEU A 53 -11.04 12.64 -12.66
CA LEU A 53 -10.52 12.34 -11.32
C LEU A 53 -11.63 12.15 -10.28
N ALA A 54 -12.75 12.85 -10.42
CA ALA A 54 -13.93 12.66 -9.57
C ALA A 54 -14.54 11.26 -9.75
N GLY A 55 -14.42 10.67 -10.94
CA GLY A 55 -14.82 9.29 -11.23
C GLY A 55 -14.00 8.23 -10.48
N PHE A 56 -12.80 8.58 -10.02
CA PHE A 56 -11.97 7.72 -9.15
C PHE A 56 -12.49 7.76 -7.70
N THR A 57 -13.54 6.99 -7.43
CA THR A 57 -14.19 6.96 -6.12
C THR A 57 -13.66 5.83 -5.23
N HIS A 58 -13.65 6.08 -3.92
CA HIS A 58 -13.29 5.08 -2.91
C HIS A 58 -14.19 3.83 -3.01
N HIS A 59 -15.50 4.02 -3.20
CA HIS A 59 -16.45 2.92 -3.30
C HIS A 59 -16.18 2.01 -4.52
N ALA A 60 -16.03 2.60 -5.71
CA ALA A 60 -15.76 1.83 -6.93
C ALA A 60 -14.40 1.12 -6.87
N SER A 61 -13.37 1.81 -6.37
CA SER A 61 -12.04 1.22 -6.18
C SER A 61 -12.09 0.08 -5.15
N THR A 62 -12.79 0.24 -4.03
CA THR A 62 -12.96 -0.81 -3.01
C THR A 62 -13.61 -2.06 -3.59
N ARG A 63 -14.68 -1.90 -4.39
CA ARG A 63 -15.33 -3.03 -5.07
C ARG A 63 -14.35 -3.77 -5.98
N ARG A 64 -13.62 -3.04 -6.82
CA ARG A 64 -12.63 -3.62 -7.74
C ARG A 64 -11.50 -4.35 -7.00
N TRP A 65 -10.98 -3.77 -5.93
CA TRP A 65 -9.94 -4.42 -5.13
C TRP A 65 -10.43 -5.68 -4.43
N ARG A 66 -11.67 -5.69 -3.92
CA ARG A 66 -12.26 -6.92 -3.38
C ARG A 66 -12.34 -8.03 -4.43
N GLU A 67 -12.79 -7.71 -5.64
CA GLU A 67 -12.87 -8.67 -6.74
C GLU A 67 -11.49 -9.23 -7.10
N ILE A 68 -10.48 -8.36 -7.24
CA ILE A 68 -9.08 -8.75 -7.51
C ILE A 68 -8.53 -9.67 -6.41
N LEU A 69 -8.68 -9.27 -5.15
CA LEU A 69 -8.13 -10.00 -4.00
C LEU A 69 -8.87 -11.32 -3.76
N ALA A 70 -10.18 -11.38 -4.04
CA ALA A 70 -10.97 -12.60 -3.94
C ALA A 70 -10.66 -13.60 -5.06
N ALA A 71 -10.37 -13.11 -6.28
CA ALA A 71 -9.99 -13.97 -7.40
C ALA A 71 -8.65 -14.69 -7.16
N GLY A 72 -7.71 -14.04 -6.45
CA GLY A 72 -6.49 -14.70 -5.95
C GLY A 72 -5.63 -15.33 -7.06
N HIS A 73 -5.53 -14.68 -8.23
CA HIS A 73 -4.86 -15.25 -9.40
C HIS A 73 -3.43 -15.72 -9.06
N PRO A 74 -3.04 -16.98 -9.38
CA PRO A 74 -1.79 -17.58 -8.94
C PRO A 74 -0.54 -16.84 -9.45
N ASP A 75 -0.66 -16.23 -10.63
CA ASP A 75 0.39 -15.43 -11.27
C ASP A 75 0.35 -13.95 -10.90
N SER A 76 -0.41 -13.59 -9.86
CA SER A 76 -0.52 -12.21 -9.37
C SER A 76 -0.29 -12.13 -7.87
N ARG A 77 0.18 -10.97 -7.42
CA ARG A 77 0.39 -10.69 -6.01
C ARG A 77 0.10 -9.23 -5.72
N VAL A 78 -0.61 -8.99 -4.63
CA VAL A 78 -0.80 -7.66 -4.07
C VAL A 78 -0.10 -7.62 -2.71
N LEU A 79 0.77 -6.64 -2.53
CA LEU A 79 1.46 -6.37 -1.26
C LEU A 79 0.94 -5.05 -0.69
N VAL A 80 0.83 -4.97 0.63
CA VAL A 80 0.58 -3.73 1.36
C VAL A 80 1.75 -3.43 2.28
N VAL A 81 2.03 -2.14 2.47
CA VAL A 81 2.84 -1.67 3.59
C VAL A 81 1.92 -1.14 4.69
N VAL A 82 2.17 -1.58 5.92
CA VAL A 82 1.40 -1.24 7.12
C VAL A 82 2.31 -0.49 8.09
N GLU A 83 1.86 0.67 8.53
CA GLU A 83 2.51 1.50 9.55
C GLU A 83 1.46 1.85 10.61
N ASP A 84 1.80 1.64 11.88
CA ASP A 84 0.89 1.91 13.02
C ASP A 84 -0.51 1.27 12.85
N GLY A 85 -0.57 0.09 12.22
CA GLY A 85 -1.80 -0.64 11.94
C GLY A 85 -2.61 -0.14 10.72
N ALA A 86 -2.17 0.91 10.03
CA ALA A 86 -2.81 1.44 8.83
C ALA A 86 -2.05 1.07 7.56
N VAL A 87 -2.77 0.74 6.48
CA VAL A 87 -2.16 0.56 5.16
C VAL A 87 -1.78 1.93 4.61
N THR A 88 -0.47 2.16 4.38
CA THR A 88 0.06 3.42 3.86
C THR A 88 0.53 3.32 2.41
N GLY A 89 0.53 2.13 1.82
CA GLY A 89 0.93 1.89 0.44
C GLY A 89 0.62 0.48 -0.02
N PHE A 90 0.63 0.26 -1.33
CA PHE A 90 0.50 -1.07 -1.92
C PHE A 90 1.22 -1.18 -3.26
N SER A 91 1.50 -2.41 -3.67
CA SER A 91 1.86 -2.77 -5.05
C SER A 91 1.04 -3.94 -5.53
N ALA A 92 0.79 -3.99 -6.84
CA ALA A 92 0.18 -5.12 -7.53
C ALA A 92 1.06 -5.52 -8.71
N VAL A 93 1.49 -6.78 -8.71
CA VAL A 93 2.33 -7.36 -9.76
C VAL A 93 1.73 -8.65 -10.30
N GLY A 94 2.11 -9.01 -11.51
CA GLY A 94 1.80 -10.32 -12.05
C GLY A 94 2.38 -10.55 -13.44
N ARG A 95 1.81 -11.54 -14.15
CA ARG A 95 2.17 -11.84 -15.53
C ARG A 95 1.93 -10.61 -16.44
N PRO A 96 2.88 -10.26 -17.32
CA PRO A 96 2.66 -9.21 -18.30
C PRO A 96 1.40 -9.44 -19.15
N HIS A 97 0.64 -8.37 -19.39
CA HIS A 97 -0.52 -8.41 -20.30
C HIS A 97 -0.09 -8.64 -21.76
N ASP A 98 1.07 -8.12 -22.13
CA ASP A 98 1.63 -8.21 -23.48
C ASP A 98 2.63 -9.36 -23.61
N ALA A 99 2.88 -9.79 -24.85
CA ALA A 99 3.89 -10.80 -25.15
C ALA A 99 5.30 -10.25 -24.91
N VAL A 100 5.99 -10.79 -23.91
CA VAL A 100 7.36 -10.40 -23.53
C VAL A 100 8.23 -11.64 -23.28
N PRO A 101 9.56 -11.50 -23.20
CA PRO A 101 10.45 -12.62 -22.86
C PRO A 101 10.08 -13.29 -21.53
N THR A 102 10.47 -14.56 -21.40
CA THR A 102 10.27 -15.32 -20.16
C THR A 102 11.08 -14.71 -19.01
N GLY A 103 10.56 -14.85 -17.79
CA GLY A 103 11.19 -14.28 -16.58
C GLY A 103 10.88 -12.80 -16.33
N VAL A 104 10.04 -12.17 -17.17
CA VAL A 104 9.56 -10.79 -16.95
C VAL A 104 8.24 -10.79 -16.20
N GLY A 105 8.13 -9.96 -15.17
CA GLY A 105 6.88 -9.62 -14.49
C GLY A 105 6.46 -8.17 -14.78
N GLN A 106 5.18 -7.87 -14.62
CA GLN A 106 4.64 -6.52 -14.75
C GLN A 106 4.22 -5.95 -13.40
N LEU A 107 4.56 -4.68 -13.18
CA LEU A 107 3.99 -3.87 -12.11
C LEU A 107 2.73 -3.19 -12.62
N TYR A 108 1.57 -3.71 -12.23
CA TYR A 108 0.27 -3.16 -12.62
C TYR A 108 -0.03 -1.85 -11.91
N ALA A 109 0.33 -1.76 -10.63
CA ALA A 109 0.12 -0.58 -9.82
C ALA A 109 1.13 -0.51 -8.67
N ILE A 110 1.53 0.70 -8.32
CA ILE A 110 2.22 1.01 -7.07
C ILE A 110 1.75 2.39 -6.61
N ASN A 111 1.22 2.47 -5.40
CA ASN A 111 0.79 3.73 -4.82
C ASN A 111 1.14 3.77 -3.34
N VAL A 112 1.62 4.92 -2.89
CA VAL A 112 1.86 5.24 -1.48
C VAL A 112 0.99 6.44 -1.15
N HIS A 113 0.46 6.50 0.08
CA HIS A 113 -0.33 7.64 0.53
C HIS A 113 0.51 8.93 0.42
N PRO A 114 -0.05 10.06 -0.08
CA PRO A 114 0.70 11.30 -0.28
C PRO A 114 1.50 11.77 0.94
N ASP A 115 0.94 11.64 2.14
CA ASP A 115 1.61 12.00 3.40
C ASP A 115 2.88 11.19 3.69
N ARG A 116 3.09 10.08 2.98
CA ARG A 116 4.26 9.18 3.13
C ARG A 116 5.18 9.19 1.91
N TRP A 117 4.98 10.11 0.96
CA TRP A 117 5.91 10.27 -0.15
C TRP A 117 7.29 10.73 0.32
N GLY A 118 8.34 10.31 -0.39
CA GLY A 118 9.73 10.57 0.01
C GLY A 118 10.25 9.71 1.17
N ALA A 119 9.41 8.91 1.84
CA ALA A 119 9.82 8.04 2.94
C ALA A 119 10.42 6.68 2.52
N GLY A 120 10.67 6.47 1.22
CA GLY A 120 11.26 5.23 0.69
C GLY A 120 10.31 4.02 0.61
N LEU A 121 9.03 4.14 1.00
CA LEU A 121 8.07 3.02 1.00
C LEU A 121 7.81 2.44 -0.40
N GLY A 122 7.81 3.29 -1.43
CA GLY A 122 7.67 2.84 -2.83
C GLY A 122 8.85 1.97 -3.26
N THR A 123 10.08 2.33 -2.87
CA THR A 123 11.28 1.51 -3.12
C THR A 123 11.17 0.17 -2.41
N GLN A 124 10.78 0.16 -1.13
CA GLN A 124 10.63 -1.09 -0.38
C GLN A 124 9.56 -2.00 -0.99
N LEU A 125 8.40 -1.46 -1.40
CA LEU A 125 7.36 -2.19 -2.11
C LEU A 125 7.87 -2.76 -3.44
N LEU A 126 8.59 -1.97 -4.23
CA LEU A 126 9.14 -2.41 -5.51
C LEU A 126 10.15 -3.56 -5.32
N THR A 127 11.08 -3.42 -4.38
CA THR A 127 12.04 -4.48 -4.04
C THR A 127 11.33 -5.76 -3.61
N GLN A 128 10.35 -5.66 -2.71
CA GLN A 128 9.57 -6.83 -2.27
C GLN A 128 8.76 -7.47 -3.40
N SER A 129 8.32 -6.67 -4.36
CA SER A 129 7.54 -7.14 -5.50
C SER A 129 8.35 -8.01 -6.46
N GLN A 130 9.69 -7.89 -6.46
CA GLN A 130 10.61 -8.67 -7.31
C GLN A 130 10.93 -10.05 -6.73
N HIS A 131 10.76 -10.26 -5.42
CA HIS A 131 11.04 -11.56 -4.81
C HIS A 131 10.00 -12.59 -5.23
N PRO A 132 10.39 -13.83 -5.59
CA PRO A 132 9.46 -14.92 -5.84
C PRO A 132 8.49 -15.06 -4.66
N ARG A 133 7.28 -15.56 -4.92
CA ARG A 133 6.43 -16.02 -3.81
C ARG A 133 7.24 -17.07 -3.06
N SER A 134 7.55 -16.82 -1.79
CA SER A 134 7.91 -17.89 -0.89
C SER A 134 6.73 -18.85 -0.87
N SER A 135 6.92 -20.05 -1.42
CA SER A 135 5.95 -21.12 -1.32
C SER A 135 5.73 -21.40 0.16
N GLY A 136 4.57 -21.03 0.71
CA GLY A 136 4.12 -21.59 1.97
C GLY A 136 3.98 -23.11 1.81
N PRO A 137 4.15 -23.89 2.89
CA PRO A 137 4.03 -25.34 2.80
C PRO A 137 2.65 -25.70 2.24
N GLY A 138 2.64 -26.48 1.17
CA GLY A 138 1.43 -27.11 0.63
C GLY A 138 0.90 -28.22 1.52
#